data_AF-A0A2H0PPH2-F1
#
_entry.id   AF-A0A2H0PPH2-F1
#
_cell.length_a   1.000
_cell.length_b   1.000
_cell.length_c   1.000
_cell.angle_alpha   90.00
_cell.angle_beta   90.00
_cell.angle_gamma   90.00
#
_symmetry.space_group_name_H-M   'P 1'
#
loop_
_entity.id
_entity.type
_entity.pdbx_description
1 polymer ?
#
loop_
_entity_poly.entity_id
_entity_poly.type
_entity_poly.pdbx_seq_one_letter_code
_entity_poly.pdbx_strand_id
1 'polypeptide(L)'
;MGTRKKNLNYLLKLFQRSFLLLGVGSLLASCANGNIGVNRVVPVSADTTDGINVDPTKTGSDPLKIPVDDGSGDGSDDGSGGGDCTPGTQRDETFLLTPNYVSGANVVFLIDDSGSMTNEIAKVVNEVQGFIDGILSQAENFKMLLIFDKDGAAIRSGWGGANPFAPQIADPDVFYFEMETWSKWADMAFARVFMPFDFIQTLPDVIPADTPYVGLPVEPSDCQGAGKYYRPRDYQSNFNGTPACISAVLGQDISQVLLPDITVNVVTLSDDDLNVAFDRADFDFTDPNKNAYPEITDLMFSDVISSLDNNAGYKYYSIVGDTSGGGINRIGTAHLALTKRTGGAFFDIRSEDYGPLFDQLQEQIIYSEQGTNLICSPTEVQVTINNIPVDPQYYQVMIDQKRIQLLPGAFDGFPPDEQLSVKVSYRVI
;
A
#
# COMPACT_ATOMS: atom_id res chain seq x y z
N MET A 1 39.32 14.30 36.04
CA MET A 1 37.88 14.64 36.13
C MET A 1 37.48 15.21 34.77
N GLY A 2 36.65 14.63 33.92
CA GLY A 2 35.79 13.45 34.01
C GLY A 2 34.76 13.58 32.87
N THR A 3 34.97 12.77 31.82
CA THR A 3 33.97 12.25 30.85
C THR A 3 33.16 13.18 29.94
N ARG A 4 33.74 13.48 28.77
CA ARG A 4 33.09 13.40 27.44
C ARG A 4 33.87 12.36 26.60
N LYS A 5 33.17 11.51 25.84
CA LYS A 5 33.63 10.52 24.83
C LYS A 5 33.18 9.08 25.11
N LYS A 6 31.90 8.78 24.87
CA LYS A 6 31.41 7.46 24.43
C LYS A 6 30.25 7.70 23.45
N ASN A 7 30.18 6.90 22.39
CA ASN A 7 29.21 6.88 21.28
C ASN A 7 29.70 7.33 19.89
N LEU A 8 31.02 7.44 19.67
CA LEU A 8 31.61 7.55 18.31
C LEU A 8 32.37 6.27 17.87
N ASN A 9 32.17 5.13 18.53
CA ASN A 9 33.03 3.94 18.40
C ASN A 9 32.35 2.67 17.85
N TYR A 10 31.11 2.74 17.37
CA TYR A 10 30.46 1.56 16.74
C TYR A 10 30.69 1.49 15.21
N LEU A 11 31.00 2.61 14.56
CA LEU A 11 31.18 2.71 13.11
C LEU A 11 32.56 2.30 12.57
N LEU A 12 33.52 1.92 13.41
CA LEU A 12 34.91 1.70 12.97
C LEU A 12 35.42 0.25 13.07
N LYS A 13 34.55 -0.74 13.34
CA LYS A 13 34.98 -2.14 13.56
C LYS A 13 34.53 -3.17 12.51
N LEU A 14 33.71 -2.80 11.52
CA LEU A 14 33.31 -3.72 10.45
C LEU A 14 34.20 -3.65 9.18
N PHE A 15 35.13 -2.69 9.09
CA PHE A 15 35.92 -2.45 7.88
C PHE A 15 37.34 -3.05 7.85
N GLN A 16 37.74 -3.87 8.82
CA GLN A 16 39.09 -4.46 8.84
C GLN A 16 39.08 -5.90 9.35
N ARG A 17 38.95 -6.85 8.42
CA ARG A 17 39.41 -8.27 8.43
C ARG A 17 38.53 -9.01 7.43
N SER A 18 38.87 -9.14 6.15
CA SER A 18 39.90 -10.05 5.61
C SER A 18 39.67 -10.10 4.09
N PHE A 19 40.62 -10.26 3.17
CA PHE A 19 42.07 -10.21 3.16
C PHE A 19 42.43 -10.04 1.67
N LEU A 20 43.43 -9.21 1.43
CA LEU A 20 44.11 -9.04 0.15
C LEU A 20 45.08 -10.22 -0.04
N LEU A 21 45.10 -10.91 -1.19
CA LEU A 21 46.33 -11.22 -1.95
C LEU A 21 46.07 -12.01 -3.25
N LEU A 22 46.31 -11.30 -4.37
CA LEU A 22 47.09 -11.65 -5.57
C LEU A 22 46.79 -12.94 -6.39
N GLY A 23 46.52 -12.72 -7.68
CA GLY A 23 46.79 -13.69 -8.74
C GLY A 23 46.35 -13.24 -10.13
N VAL A 24 47.28 -12.74 -10.94
CA VAL A 24 47.13 -12.35 -12.35
C VAL A 24 47.09 -13.60 -13.26
N GLY A 25 46.22 -13.62 -14.27
CA GLY A 25 46.53 -14.27 -15.56
C GLY A 25 45.50 -15.23 -16.18
N SER A 26 45.02 -14.83 -17.37
CA SER A 26 44.83 -15.66 -18.59
C SER A 26 43.51 -16.44 -18.82
N LEU A 27 42.75 -15.92 -19.80
CA LEU A 27 42.25 -16.55 -21.05
C LEU A 27 41.70 -18.01 -21.12
N LEU A 28 40.53 -18.09 -21.77
CA LEU A 28 39.95 -19.14 -22.65
C LEU A 28 38.73 -19.95 -22.16
N ALA A 29 37.62 -19.68 -22.87
CA ALA A 29 36.52 -20.53 -23.36
C ALA A 29 36.27 -21.94 -22.78
N SER A 30 35.00 -22.21 -22.47
CA SER A 30 34.28 -23.36 -23.03
C SER A 30 32.76 -23.19 -22.87
N CYS A 31 32.05 -23.51 -23.95
CA CYS A 31 30.61 -23.73 -24.00
C CYS A 31 30.18 -24.89 -23.08
N ALA A 32 28.96 -24.83 -22.55
CA ALA A 32 28.15 -26.02 -22.29
C ALA A 32 26.66 -25.65 -22.29
N ASN A 33 25.97 -26.18 -23.31
CA ASN A 33 24.53 -26.27 -23.42
C ASN A 33 23.91 -26.95 -22.19
N GLY A 34 22.78 -26.39 -21.74
CA GLY A 34 21.88 -27.02 -20.78
C GLY A 34 20.44 -26.60 -21.05
N ASN A 35 19.88 -27.09 -22.17
CA ASN A 35 18.44 -27.08 -22.42
C ASN A 35 17.73 -27.85 -21.30
N ILE A 36 16.94 -27.18 -20.47
CA ILE A 36 15.81 -27.78 -19.77
C ILE A 36 14.63 -26.84 -19.96
N GLY A 37 13.79 -27.17 -20.94
CA GLY A 37 12.51 -26.53 -21.14
C GLY A 37 11.55 -26.92 -20.03
N VAL A 38 10.97 -25.92 -19.37
CA VAL A 38 9.74 -26.07 -18.60
C VAL A 38 8.69 -25.21 -19.30
N ASN A 39 7.92 -25.85 -20.17
CA ASN A 39 6.68 -25.32 -20.72
C ASN A 39 5.71 -25.13 -19.54
N ARG A 40 5.46 -23.89 -19.12
CA ARG A 40 4.29 -23.57 -18.30
C ARG A 40 3.26 -22.88 -19.18
N VAL A 41 2.17 -23.60 -19.37
CA VAL A 41 0.99 -23.22 -20.16
C VAL A 41 0.32 -22.00 -19.51
N VAL A 42 0.17 -20.94 -20.29
CA VAL A 42 -0.76 -19.84 -20.02
C VAL A 42 -2.19 -20.38 -20.15
N PRO A 43 -3.09 -20.22 -19.17
CA PRO A 43 -4.49 -20.50 -19.40
C PRO A 43 -5.06 -19.41 -20.31
N VAL A 44 -5.29 -19.77 -21.57
CA VAL A 44 -6.25 -19.10 -22.45
C VAL A 44 -7.63 -19.47 -21.94
N SER A 45 -8.36 -18.50 -21.36
CA SER A 45 -9.78 -18.66 -21.10
C SER A 45 -10.53 -18.42 -22.41
N ALA A 46 -11.11 -19.50 -22.93
CA ALA A 46 -11.96 -19.50 -24.10
C ALA A 46 -13.42 -19.31 -23.70
N ASP A 47 -14.08 -18.43 -24.44
CA ASP A 47 -15.46 -18.53 -24.90
C ASP A 47 -16.56 -18.74 -23.85
N THR A 48 -17.19 -17.62 -23.48
CA THR A 48 -18.45 -17.54 -22.76
C THR A 48 -19.62 -17.95 -23.67
N THR A 49 -20.23 -19.10 -23.39
CA THR A 49 -21.66 -19.30 -23.68
C THR A 49 -22.27 -20.14 -22.57
N ASP A 50 -22.85 -19.47 -21.58
CA ASP A 50 -24.04 -19.98 -20.89
C ASP A 50 -24.82 -18.80 -20.31
N GLY A 51 -25.99 -18.58 -20.89
CA GLY A 51 -26.92 -17.53 -20.50
C GLY A 51 -27.65 -17.91 -19.22
N ILE A 52 -27.43 -17.12 -18.16
CA ILE A 52 -28.35 -17.05 -17.03
C ILE A 52 -29.18 -15.79 -17.18
N ASN A 53 -30.45 -16.01 -17.47
CA ASN A 53 -31.48 -15.00 -17.63
C ASN A 53 -31.92 -14.54 -16.22
N VAL A 54 -31.51 -13.34 -15.79
CA VAL A 54 -31.93 -12.76 -14.51
C VAL A 54 -33.02 -11.72 -14.78
N ASP A 55 -34.19 -11.98 -14.20
CA ASP A 55 -35.42 -11.17 -14.24
C ASP A 55 -35.22 -9.80 -13.56
N PRO A 56 -35.40 -8.66 -14.27
CA PRO A 56 -35.10 -7.33 -13.76
C PRO A 56 -36.25 -6.67 -12.98
N THR A 57 -37.23 -7.40 -12.45
CA THR A 57 -38.44 -6.77 -11.86
C THR A 57 -38.60 -6.80 -10.33
N LYS A 58 -37.58 -7.21 -9.55
CA LYS A 58 -37.66 -7.08 -8.08
C LYS A 58 -37.04 -5.78 -7.58
N THR A 59 -37.90 -4.78 -7.47
CA THR A 59 -37.67 -3.52 -6.75
C THR A 59 -37.99 -3.69 -5.26
N GLY A 60 -37.15 -3.11 -4.40
CA GLY A 60 -37.51 -2.63 -3.07
C GLY A 60 -37.18 -3.54 -1.90
N SER A 61 -36.11 -3.20 -1.16
CA SER A 61 -36.17 -2.79 0.26
C SER A 61 -34.75 -2.72 0.86
N ASP A 62 -34.27 -1.51 1.11
CA ASP A 62 -33.48 -1.05 2.28
C ASP A 62 -32.55 -2.06 3.00
N PRO A 63 -31.21 -1.83 3.05
CA PRO A 63 -30.33 -2.55 3.96
C PRO A 63 -29.58 -1.59 4.91
N LEU A 64 -30.28 -1.07 5.92
CA LEU A 64 -29.65 -0.68 7.19
C LEU A 64 -30.38 -1.36 8.34
N LYS A 65 -30.06 -2.64 8.55
CA LYS A 65 -30.23 -3.32 9.84
C LYS A 65 -29.12 -4.35 10.03
N ILE A 66 -28.13 -3.97 10.83
CA ILE A 66 -27.25 -4.90 11.52
C ILE A 66 -28.15 -5.82 12.36
N PRO A 67 -28.10 -7.15 12.20
CA PRO A 67 -28.80 -8.05 13.09
C PRO A 67 -28.20 -7.92 14.50
N VAL A 68 -29.02 -7.53 15.46
CA VAL A 68 -28.72 -7.74 16.88
C VAL A 68 -28.93 -9.23 17.12
N ASP A 69 -27.83 -9.94 17.37
CA ASP A 69 -27.83 -11.33 17.80
C ASP A 69 -28.42 -11.39 19.22
N ASP A 70 -29.68 -11.83 19.32
CA ASP A 70 -30.37 -12.07 20.58
C ASP A 70 -30.10 -13.50 21.06
N GLY A 71 -28.95 -13.65 21.72
CA GLY A 71 -28.45 -14.92 22.23
C GLY A 71 -29.51 -15.82 22.87
N SER A 72 -29.60 -17.05 22.36
CA SER A 72 -30.27 -18.20 22.99
C SER A 72 -29.86 -19.52 22.29
N GLY A 73 -28.99 -20.32 22.93
CA GLY A 73 -28.65 -21.69 22.50
C GLY A 73 -27.24 -22.09 22.99
N ASP A 74 -27.11 -22.56 24.24
CA ASP A 74 -27.08 -23.98 24.63
C ASP A 74 -25.76 -24.73 24.35
N GLY A 75 -24.81 -24.50 25.27
CA GLY A 75 -23.81 -25.45 25.76
C GLY A 75 -23.34 -26.59 24.85
N SER A 76 -22.20 -26.35 24.19
CA SER A 76 -21.16 -27.37 24.05
C SER A 76 -19.80 -26.72 24.28
N ASP A 77 -19.15 -27.19 25.33
CA ASP A 77 -17.85 -26.79 25.85
C ASP A 77 -16.76 -27.39 24.96
N ASP A 78 -16.34 -26.66 23.92
CA ASP A 78 -15.11 -26.92 23.17
C ASP A 78 -14.14 -25.74 23.34
N GLY A 79 -13.02 -26.02 24.01
CA GLY A 79 -12.03 -25.04 24.45
C GLY A 79 -11.22 -24.38 23.33
N SER A 80 -11.87 -23.55 22.52
CA SER A 80 -11.25 -22.48 21.75
C SER A 80 -11.52 -21.17 22.47
N GLY A 81 -10.48 -20.57 23.04
CA GLY A 81 -10.56 -19.34 23.84
C GLY A 81 -10.98 -18.10 23.05
N GLY A 82 -12.25 -18.02 22.65
CA GLY A 82 -12.89 -16.77 22.27
C GLY A 82 -12.96 -15.87 23.50
N GLY A 83 -12.06 -14.88 23.57
CA GLY A 83 -11.99 -14.00 24.73
C GLY A 83 -13.28 -13.20 24.90
N ASP A 84 -13.84 -13.23 26.11
CA ASP A 84 -15.01 -12.45 26.50
C ASP A 84 -14.80 -10.94 26.23
N CYS A 85 -15.57 -10.39 25.28
CA CYS A 85 -15.57 -8.97 24.94
C CYS A 85 -16.69 -8.20 25.64
N THR A 86 -16.94 -8.47 26.93
CA THR A 86 -17.92 -7.73 27.72
C THR A 86 -17.57 -6.23 27.77
N PRO A 87 -18.46 -5.33 27.31
CA PRO A 87 -18.22 -3.89 27.32
C PRO A 87 -17.83 -3.34 28.69
N GLY A 88 -16.87 -2.42 28.71
CA GLY A 88 -16.38 -1.77 29.92
C GLY A 88 -15.44 -2.61 30.78
N THR A 89 -15.17 -3.88 30.44
CA THR A 89 -14.17 -4.70 31.14
C THR A 89 -12.75 -4.31 30.75
N GLN A 90 -11.80 -4.49 31.68
CA GLN A 90 -10.38 -4.27 31.39
C GLN A 90 -9.74 -5.59 30.94
N ARG A 91 -8.95 -5.50 29.87
CA ARG A 91 -8.20 -6.61 29.27
C ARG A 91 -6.72 -6.27 29.19
N ASP A 92 -5.92 -7.31 29.34
CA ASP A 92 -4.47 -7.27 29.21
C ASP A 92 -4.07 -8.36 28.21
N GLU A 93 -3.37 -7.99 27.14
CA GLU A 93 -2.87 -8.91 26.13
C GLU A 93 -1.37 -8.72 25.96
N THR A 94 -0.64 -9.83 25.86
CA THR A 94 0.83 -9.82 25.77
C THR A 94 1.26 -10.54 24.50
N PHE A 95 2.17 -9.90 23.77
CA PHE A 95 2.70 -10.34 22.50
C PHE A 95 4.23 -10.35 22.54
N LEU A 96 4.82 -11.10 21.64
CA LEU A 96 6.26 -11.13 21.43
C LEU A 96 6.55 -10.57 20.04
N LEU A 97 7.48 -9.63 19.97
CA LEU A 97 7.76 -8.90 18.74
C LEU A 97 9.25 -8.55 18.68
N THR A 98 9.84 -8.60 17.50
CA THR A 98 11.27 -8.30 17.27
C THR A 98 11.35 -7.10 16.31
N PRO A 99 11.92 -5.95 16.70
CA PRO A 99 11.82 -4.70 15.93
C PRO A 99 12.25 -4.79 14.46
N ASN A 100 13.30 -5.56 14.16
CA ASN A 100 13.80 -5.74 12.80
C ASN A 100 13.22 -6.97 12.08
N TYR A 101 12.17 -7.60 12.60
CA TYR A 101 11.62 -8.80 12.02
C TYR A 101 10.10 -8.80 11.96
N VAL A 102 9.54 -9.18 10.80
CA VAL A 102 8.10 -9.22 10.54
C VAL A 102 7.70 -10.55 9.90
N SER A 103 6.47 -10.99 10.14
CA SER A 103 5.91 -12.23 9.56
C SER A 103 5.72 -12.14 8.05
N GLY A 104 5.57 -10.93 7.52
CA GLY A 104 5.64 -10.71 6.09
C GLY A 104 5.50 -9.25 5.69
N ALA A 105 5.59 -8.99 4.40
CA ALA A 105 5.37 -7.67 3.81
C ALA A 105 4.69 -7.77 2.45
N ASN A 106 3.65 -6.95 2.27
CA ASN A 106 2.95 -6.75 1.00
C ASN A 106 3.33 -5.38 0.43
N VAL A 107 3.81 -5.33 -0.82
CA VAL A 107 4.19 -4.08 -1.49
C VAL A 107 3.55 -4.00 -2.87
N VAL A 108 2.88 -2.89 -3.17
CA VAL A 108 2.25 -2.64 -4.48
C VAL A 108 2.82 -1.36 -5.08
N PHE A 109 3.60 -1.48 -6.14
CA PHE A 109 4.08 -0.33 -6.91
C PHE A 109 3.08 0.05 -7.99
N LEU A 110 2.63 1.31 -7.95
CA LEU A 110 1.87 1.97 -9.01
C LEU A 110 2.84 2.90 -9.75
N ILE A 111 3.17 2.57 -11.01
CA ILE A 111 4.29 3.19 -11.70
C ILE A 111 3.78 3.96 -12.90
N ASP A 112 3.79 5.28 -12.81
CA ASP A 112 3.50 6.15 -13.94
C ASP A 112 4.40 5.81 -15.14
N ASP A 113 3.75 5.40 -16.24
CA ASP A 113 4.34 4.94 -17.49
C ASP A 113 4.33 6.03 -18.59
N SER A 114 4.06 7.30 -18.21
CA SER A 114 4.11 8.47 -19.09
C SER A 114 5.47 8.64 -19.74
N GLY A 115 5.54 9.28 -20.91
CA GLY A 115 6.81 9.43 -21.64
C GLY A 115 7.90 10.18 -20.86
N SER A 116 7.53 11.07 -19.94
CA SER A 116 8.48 11.83 -19.12
C SER A 116 9.16 10.99 -18.04
N MET A 117 8.58 9.85 -17.66
CA MET A 117 9.05 9.00 -16.56
C MET A 117 10.19 8.04 -16.92
N THR A 118 10.70 8.09 -18.16
CA THR A 118 11.69 7.11 -18.65
C THR A 118 12.93 7.01 -17.75
N ASN A 119 13.45 8.16 -17.28
CA ASN A 119 14.66 8.16 -16.46
C ASN A 119 14.38 7.69 -15.02
N GLU A 120 13.24 8.10 -14.47
CA GLU A 120 12.80 7.78 -13.11
C GLU A 120 12.52 6.28 -12.97
N ILE A 121 11.88 5.68 -13.97
CA ILE A 121 11.71 4.22 -14.03
C ILE A 121 13.06 3.51 -14.09
N ALA A 122 14.04 4.03 -14.84
CA ALA A 122 15.37 3.43 -14.89
C ALA A 122 16.09 3.47 -13.52
N LYS A 123 15.88 4.52 -12.71
CA LYS A 123 16.40 4.56 -11.33
C LYS A 123 15.78 3.46 -10.48
N VAL A 124 14.45 3.29 -10.54
CA VAL A 124 13.77 2.20 -9.81
C VAL A 124 14.29 0.84 -10.26
N VAL A 125 14.39 0.59 -11.57
CA VAL A 125 14.91 -0.67 -12.12
C VAL A 125 16.29 -1.02 -11.57
N ASN A 126 17.17 -0.01 -11.40
CA ASN A 126 18.53 -0.23 -10.90
C ASN A 126 18.59 -0.54 -9.40
N GLU A 127 17.69 0.03 -8.60
CA GLU A 127 17.76 -0.03 -7.13
C GLU A 127 16.76 -1.04 -6.51
N VAL A 128 15.74 -1.46 -7.25
CA VAL A 128 14.62 -2.28 -6.71
C VAL A 128 15.09 -3.63 -6.17
N GLN A 129 16.13 -4.26 -6.73
CA GLN A 129 16.63 -5.52 -6.19
C GLN A 129 17.24 -5.33 -4.80
N GLY A 130 17.97 -4.24 -4.55
CA GLY A 130 18.51 -3.93 -3.23
C GLY A 130 17.40 -3.68 -2.21
N PHE A 131 16.34 -2.99 -2.62
CA PHE A 131 15.12 -2.82 -1.82
C PHE A 131 14.46 -4.16 -1.45
N ILE A 132 14.31 -5.06 -2.43
CA ILE A 132 13.75 -6.40 -2.22
C ILE A 132 14.62 -7.22 -1.26
N ASP A 133 15.94 -7.26 -1.49
CA ASP A 133 16.89 -7.98 -0.64
C ASP A 133 16.85 -7.46 0.81
N GLY A 134 16.68 -6.14 0.96
CA GLY A 134 16.50 -5.48 2.24
C GLY A 134 15.25 -5.98 2.98
N ILE A 135 14.08 -6.00 2.33
CA ILE A 135 12.85 -6.53 2.94
C ILE A 135 13.00 -8.02 3.26
N LEU A 136 13.51 -8.84 2.33
CA LEU A 136 13.70 -10.28 2.53
C LEU A 136 14.67 -10.61 3.68
N SER A 137 15.55 -9.68 4.05
CA SER A 137 16.44 -9.86 5.20
C SER A 137 15.73 -9.71 6.56
N GLN A 138 14.51 -9.15 6.56
CA GLN A 138 13.73 -8.77 7.77
C GLN A 138 12.31 -9.36 7.78
N ALA A 139 11.78 -9.78 6.64
CA ALA A 139 10.45 -10.37 6.52
C ALA A 139 10.54 -11.89 6.27
N GLU A 140 9.73 -12.67 6.96
CA GLU A 140 9.64 -14.12 6.71
C GLU A 140 9.04 -14.41 5.33
N ASN A 141 8.03 -13.63 4.94
CA ASN A 141 7.32 -13.76 3.68
C ASN A 141 7.28 -12.40 2.97
N PHE A 142 7.35 -12.40 1.65
CA PHE A 142 7.31 -11.16 0.88
C PHE A 142 6.48 -11.36 -0.38
N LYS A 143 5.62 -10.38 -0.67
CA LYS A 143 4.88 -10.30 -1.93
C LYS A 143 4.97 -8.88 -2.48
N MET A 144 5.37 -8.80 -3.75
CA MET A 144 5.46 -7.52 -4.45
C MET A 144 4.64 -7.56 -5.73
N LEU A 145 3.97 -6.45 -6.03
CA LEU A 145 3.24 -6.25 -7.26
C LEU A 145 3.72 -4.97 -7.93
N LEU A 146 3.85 -5.01 -9.26
CA LEU A 146 4.12 -3.85 -10.08
C LEU A 146 2.97 -3.70 -11.08
N ILE A 147 2.32 -2.55 -11.05
CA ILE A 147 1.22 -2.19 -11.94
C ILE A 147 1.73 -1.06 -12.84
N PHE A 148 1.79 -1.33 -14.15
CA PHE A 148 2.21 -0.39 -15.20
C PHE A 148 1.78 -0.90 -16.58
N ASP A 149 1.72 -0.03 -17.59
CA ASP A 149 1.55 -0.44 -18.98
C ASP A 149 2.92 -0.66 -19.65
N LYS A 150 3.20 -1.87 -20.13
CA LYS A 150 4.43 -2.15 -20.90
C LYS A 150 4.41 -1.42 -22.25
N ASP A 151 3.22 -1.14 -22.77
CA ASP A 151 3.02 -0.32 -23.94
C ASP A 151 2.91 1.16 -23.56
N GLY A 152 3.16 1.54 -22.31
CA GLY A 152 3.30 2.92 -21.87
C GLY A 152 4.44 3.64 -22.60
N ALA A 153 4.33 4.97 -22.70
CA ALA A 153 5.28 5.75 -23.50
C ALA A 153 6.71 5.66 -22.96
N ALA A 154 6.93 5.73 -21.64
CA ALA A 154 8.27 5.58 -21.06
C ALA A 154 8.85 4.18 -21.27
N ILE A 155 8.03 3.14 -21.08
CA ILE A 155 8.49 1.76 -21.22
C ILE A 155 8.88 1.46 -22.66
N ARG A 156 8.08 1.93 -23.63
CA ARG A 156 8.42 1.78 -25.06
C ARG A 156 9.70 2.53 -25.45
N SER A 157 9.91 3.76 -24.96
CA SER A 157 11.11 4.52 -25.29
C SER A 157 12.38 3.97 -24.67
N GLY A 158 12.32 3.53 -23.40
CA GLY A 158 13.51 3.03 -22.69
C GLY A 158 13.82 1.56 -22.97
N TRP A 159 12.80 0.72 -23.15
CA TRP A 159 12.93 -0.74 -23.17
C TRP A 159 12.23 -1.42 -24.34
N GLY A 160 11.70 -0.67 -25.31
CA GLY A 160 11.08 -1.23 -26.52
C GLY A 160 9.82 -2.05 -26.23
N GLY A 161 9.13 -1.78 -25.11
CA GLY A 161 7.91 -2.49 -24.70
C GLY A 161 8.16 -3.80 -23.93
N ALA A 162 9.42 -4.11 -23.60
CA ALA A 162 9.75 -5.18 -22.67
C ALA A 162 9.51 -4.73 -21.22
N ASN A 163 9.13 -5.67 -20.34
CA ASN A 163 9.09 -5.43 -18.90
C ASN A 163 10.50 -5.09 -18.40
N PRO A 164 10.73 -3.87 -17.88
CA PRO A 164 12.08 -3.43 -17.51
C PRO A 164 12.58 -4.05 -16.20
N PHE A 165 11.69 -4.57 -15.36
CA PHE A 165 12.00 -5.12 -14.04
C PHE A 165 12.34 -6.62 -14.09
N ALA A 166 11.73 -7.35 -15.04
CA ALA A 166 11.90 -8.81 -15.15
C ALA A 166 13.35 -9.29 -15.23
N PRO A 167 14.32 -8.57 -15.83
CA PRO A 167 15.72 -8.98 -15.82
C PRO A 167 16.46 -8.70 -14.50
N GLN A 168 15.95 -7.77 -13.68
CA GLN A 168 16.61 -7.33 -12.45
C GLN A 168 16.08 -8.03 -11.21
N ILE A 169 14.81 -8.42 -11.24
CA ILE A 169 14.13 -9.09 -10.14
C ILE A 169 14.24 -10.60 -10.32
N ALA A 170 14.98 -11.25 -9.43
CA ALA A 170 14.89 -12.70 -9.29
C ALA A 170 13.56 -13.06 -8.61
N ASP A 171 13.05 -14.28 -8.86
CA ASP A 171 12.04 -14.98 -8.04
C ASP A 171 10.53 -14.89 -8.46
N PRO A 172 9.72 -15.95 -8.24
CA PRO A 172 8.25 -15.98 -8.40
C PRO A 172 7.41 -15.03 -7.53
N ASP A 173 7.97 -14.36 -6.52
CA ASP A 173 7.19 -13.55 -5.56
C ASP A 173 6.82 -12.13 -6.03
N VAL A 174 7.13 -11.82 -7.29
CA VAL A 174 6.79 -10.55 -7.92
C VAL A 174 5.77 -10.74 -9.05
N PHE A 175 4.64 -10.04 -8.95
CA PHE A 175 3.58 -10.05 -9.95
C PHE A 175 3.59 -8.77 -10.79
N TYR A 176 3.25 -8.91 -12.06
CA TYR A 176 3.17 -7.80 -13.01
C TYR A 176 1.76 -7.71 -13.55
N PHE A 177 1.17 -6.52 -13.47
CA PHE A 177 -0.14 -6.23 -14.04
C PHE A 177 -0.02 -5.14 -15.10
N GLU A 178 -0.39 -5.49 -16.32
CA GLU A 178 -0.43 -4.57 -17.46
C GLU A 178 -1.71 -3.73 -17.40
N MET A 179 -1.60 -2.57 -16.77
CA MET A 179 -2.70 -1.61 -16.63
C MET A 179 -2.18 -0.21 -16.86
N GLU A 180 -2.95 0.56 -17.62
CA GLU A 180 -2.66 1.97 -17.86
C GLU A 180 -2.63 2.74 -16.53
N THR A 181 -1.46 3.26 -16.22
CA THR A 181 -1.19 4.01 -14.98
C THR A 181 -0.83 5.47 -15.22
N TRP A 182 -0.63 5.85 -16.49
CA TRP A 182 -0.26 7.19 -16.98
C TRP A 182 -0.60 8.29 -15.99
N SER A 183 0.41 9.03 -15.51
CA SER A 183 0.45 10.25 -14.69
C SER A 183 -0.65 10.47 -13.66
N LYS A 184 -1.89 10.45 -14.09
CA LYS A 184 -3.07 10.69 -13.29
C LYS A 184 -3.83 9.40 -12.93
N TRP A 185 -3.55 8.25 -13.56
CA TRP A 185 -4.39 7.04 -13.58
C TRP A 185 -3.94 5.92 -12.62
N ALA A 186 -2.94 6.17 -11.77
CA ALA A 186 -2.43 5.18 -10.82
C ALA A 186 -3.51 4.56 -9.91
N ASP A 187 -4.40 5.40 -9.35
CA ASP A 187 -5.51 4.96 -8.50
C ASP A 187 -6.51 4.07 -9.26
N MET A 188 -6.78 4.40 -10.53
CA MET A 188 -7.62 3.59 -11.39
C MET A 188 -7.03 2.24 -11.72
N ALA A 189 -5.72 2.18 -11.96
CA ALA A 189 -5.04 0.94 -12.26
C ALA A 189 -5.17 -0.03 -11.08
N PHE A 190 -4.97 0.48 -9.86
CA PHE A 190 -5.21 -0.28 -8.64
C PHE A 190 -6.65 -0.81 -8.57
N ALA A 191 -7.64 0.08 -8.74
CA ALA A 191 -9.04 -0.32 -8.76
C ALA A 191 -9.32 -1.38 -9.84
N ARG A 192 -8.80 -1.23 -11.07
CA ARG A 192 -9.04 -2.22 -12.14
C ARG A 192 -8.47 -3.61 -11.84
N VAL A 193 -7.35 -3.68 -11.13
CA VAL A 193 -6.73 -4.95 -10.73
C VAL A 193 -7.52 -5.61 -9.61
N PHE A 194 -7.81 -4.87 -8.54
CA PHE A 194 -8.28 -5.46 -7.28
C PHE A 194 -9.78 -5.30 -7.02
N MET A 195 -10.45 -4.28 -7.56
CA MET A 195 -11.85 -4.00 -7.26
C MET A 195 -12.75 -5.20 -7.62
N PRO A 196 -13.43 -5.82 -6.63
CA PRO A 196 -14.40 -6.87 -6.90
C PRO A 196 -15.51 -6.42 -7.85
N PHE A 197 -16.12 -7.36 -8.58
CA PHE A 197 -17.26 -7.04 -9.45
C PHE A 197 -18.50 -6.59 -8.69
N ASP A 198 -18.60 -6.92 -7.41
CA ASP A 198 -19.67 -6.53 -6.48
C ASP A 198 -19.27 -5.36 -5.56
N PHE A 199 -18.08 -4.79 -5.75
CA PHE A 199 -17.60 -3.63 -5.00
C PHE A 199 -18.59 -2.46 -5.06
N ILE A 200 -18.85 -1.85 -3.91
CA ILE A 200 -19.65 -0.62 -3.83
C ILE A 200 -18.77 0.43 -3.16
N GLN A 201 -18.38 1.44 -3.93
CA GLN A 201 -17.60 2.54 -3.39
C GLN A 201 -18.41 3.34 -2.37
N THR A 202 -17.85 3.56 -1.19
CA THR A 202 -18.34 4.58 -0.27
C THR A 202 -17.88 5.95 -0.75
N LEU A 203 -18.83 6.85 -0.99
CA LEU A 203 -18.56 8.23 -1.35
C LEU A 203 -18.71 9.13 -0.12
N PRO A 204 -17.91 10.20 0.01
CA PRO A 204 -18.09 11.16 1.08
C PRO A 204 -19.45 11.88 0.94
N ASP A 205 -20.01 12.30 2.08
CA ASP A 205 -21.31 13.00 2.15
C ASP A 205 -21.34 14.27 1.29
N VAL A 206 -20.18 14.91 1.12
CA VAL A 206 -20.00 16.09 0.27
C VAL A 206 -18.96 15.76 -0.78
N ILE A 207 -19.42 15.59 -2.02
CA ILE A 207 -18.57 15.64 -3.21
C ILE A 207 -18.60 17.11 -3.67
N PRO A 208 -17.50 17.88 -3.53
CA PRO A 208 -17.43 19.23 -4.05
C PRO A 208 -17.83 19.19 -5.51
N ALA A 209 -18.67 20.13 -5.95
CA ALA A 209 -18.98 20.24 -7.36
C ALA A 209 -17.66 20.28 -8.15
N ASP A 210 -17.57 19.45 -9.19
CA ASP A 210 -16.43 19.34 -10.10
C ASP A 210 -16.17 20.66 -10.89
N THR A 211 -16.83 21.76 -10.48
CA THR A 211 -16.91 23.02 -11.20
C THR A 211 -16.92 24.24 -10.26
N PRO A 212 -16.02 25.21 -10.47
CA PRO A 212 -16.26 26.60 -10.09
C PRO A 212 -17.16 27.35 -11.11
N TYR A 213 -17.59 26.70 -12.21
CA TYR A 213 -18.51 27.28 -13.19
C TYR A 213 -19.89 26.61 -13.19
N VAL A 214 -20.90 27.43 -12.96
CA VAL A 214 -22.34 27.19 -12.99
C VAL A 214 -22.75 26.25 -14.15
N GLY A 215 -22.96 24.97 -13.89
CA GLY A 215 -23.38 24.04 -14.95
C GLY A 215 -23.50 22.58 -14.52
N LEU A 216 -24.60 22.28 -13.82
CA LEU A 216 -25.16 20.97 -13.45
C LEU A 216 -24.22 19.97 -12.73
N PRO A 217 -24.61 19.49 -11.53
CA PRO A 217 -23.90 18.38 -10.89
C PRO A 217 -23.94 17.17 -11.82
N VAL A 218 -22.80 16.51 -12.01
CA VAL A 218 -22.79 15.14 -12.48
C VAL A 218 -23.46 14.33 -11.38
N GLU A 219 -24.64 13.76 -11.66
CA GLU A 219 -25.34 12.90 -10.71
C GLU A 219 -24.48 11.65 -10.46
N PRO A 220 -23.98 11.41 -9.24
CA PRO A 220 -23.17 10.24 -8.93
C PRO A 220 -23.89 8.91 -9.16
N SER A 221 -25.22 8.93 -9.33
CA SER A 221 -26.05 7.72 -9.53
C SER A 221 -25.59 6.84 -10.68
N ASP A 222 -24.99 7.41 -11.74
CA ASP A 222 -24.46 6.62 -12.87
C ASP A 222 -23.15 5.88 -12.53
N CYS A 223 -22.49 6.30 -11.44
CA CYS A 223 -21.31 5.64 -10.87
C CYS A 223 -21.63 4.85 -9.59
N GLN A 224 -22.90 4.80 -9.17
CA GLN A 224 -23.34 4.02 -8.03
C GLN A 224 -23.72 2.61 -8.48
N GLY A 225 -23.20 1.60 -7.78
CA GLY A 225 -23.51 0.20 -8.02
C GLY A 225 -22.28 -0.69 -8.05
N ALA A 226 -22.55 -2.00 -8.11
CA ALA A 226 -21.56 -3.06 -8.10
C ALA A 226 -20.46 -2.87 -9.16
N GLY A 227 -19.20 -2.97 -8.72
CA GLY A 227 -18.01 -2.95 -9.55
C GLY A 227 -17.72 -1.61 -10.19
N LYS A 228 -18.14 -0.50 -9.56
CA LYS A 228 -17.94 0.86 -10.06
C LYS A 228 -17.02 1.68 -9.14
N TYR A 229 -16.12 2.44 -9.76
CA TYR A 229 -15.30 3.46 -9.11
C TYR A 229 -15.61 4.83 -9.74
N TYR A 230 -16.10 5.77 -8.93
CA TYR A 230 -16.23 7.17 -9.27
C TYR A 230 -14.90 7.90 -9.02
N ARG A 231 -14.40 8.52 -10.08
CA ARG A 231 -13.22 9.39 -10.05
C ARG A 231 -13.62 10.81 -10.45
N PRO A 232 -13.46 11.82 -9.58
CA PRO A 232 -13.63 13.23 -9.98
C PRO A 232 -12.60 13.61 -11.06
N ARG A 233 -12.91 14.53 -11.99
CA ARG A 233 -11.95 14.97 -13.04
C ARG A 233 -11.73 16.47 -13.03
N ASP A 234 -10.51 16.87 -13.36
CA ASP A 234 -10.21 18.21 -13.85
C ASP A 234 -10.77 18.42 -15.28
N TYR A 235 -11.65 19.43 -15.43
CA TYR A 235 -12.24 19.85 -16.72
C TYR A 235 -11.25 20.55 -17.66
N GLN A 236 -10.02 20.87 -17.23
CA GLN A 236 -9.05 21.55 -18.11
C GLN A 236 -8.60 20.73 -19.32
N SER A 237 -8.92 19.43 -19.36
CA SER A 237 -8.64 18.59 -20.51
C SER A 237 -9.87 18.49 -21.43
N ASN A 238 -9.72 18.89 -22.70
CA ASN A 238 -10.73 18.79 -23.77
C ASN A 238 -11.13 17.33 -24.12
N PHE A 239 -11.01 16.38 -23.18
CA PHE A 239 -11.50 15.01 -23.35
C PHE A 239 -13.03 15.03 -23.26
N ASN A 240 -13.66 15.25 -24.41
CA ASN A 240 -15.11 15.22 -24.58
C ASN A 240 -15.75 13.96 -23.96
N GLY A 241 -16.50 14.15 -22.88
CA GLY A 241 -17.83 13.57 -22.72
C GLY A 241 -17.94 12.16 -22.13
N THR A 242 -17.61 11.98 -20.85
CA THR A 242 -18.35 11.06 -19.94
C THR A 242 -17.91 11.29 -18.49
N PRO A 243 -18.83 11.25 -17.49
CA PRO A 243 -18.45 11.06 -16.09
C PRO A 243 -17.46 9.90 -15.96
N ALA A 244 -16.42 10.05 -15.14
CA ALA A 244 -15.34 9.06 -15.05
C ALA A 244 -15.70 7.87 -14.16
N CYS A 245 -16.89 7.29 -14.34
CA CYS A 245 -17.21 6.01 -13.72
C CYS A 245 -16.39 4.93 -14.42
N ILE A 246 -15.65 4.15 -13.64
CA ILE A 246 -14.82 3.06 -14.13
C ILE A 246 -15.41 1.76 -13.64
N SER A 247 -15.29 0.71 -14.44
CA SER A 247 -15.77 -0.62 -14.05
C SER A 247 -14.60 -1.53 -13.72
N ALA A 248 -14.83 -2.47 -12.81
CA ALA A 248 -13.90 -3.57 -12.54
C ALA A 248 -13.59 -4.32 -13.85
N VAL A 249 -12.32 -4.67 -14.05
CA VAL A 249 -11.87 -5.40 -15.24
C VAL A 249 -11.37 -6.79 -14.87
N LEU A 250 -10.53 -6.90 -13.85
CA LEU A 250 -9.92 -8.18 -13.47
C LEU A 250 -10.53 -8.81 -12.22
N GLY A 251 -11.00 -8.02 -11.25
CA GLY A 251 -11.59 -8.51 -9.99
C GLY A 251 -10.72 -9.56 -9.30
N GLN A 252 -9.42 -9.28 -9.11
CA GLN A 252 -8.50 -10.24 -8.50
C GLN A 252 -8.75 -10.37 -7.00
N ASP A 253 -8.74 -11.61 -6.52
CA ASP A 253 -8.68 -11.91 -5.10
C ASP A 253 -7.28 -11.59 -4.58
N ILE A 254 -7.19 -10.62 -3.68
CA ILE A 254 -5.90 -10.15 -3.14
C ILE A 254 -5.13 -11.27 -2.44
N SER A 255 -5.82 -12.25 -1.84
CA SER A 255 -5.21 -13.37 -1.13
C SER A 255 -4.43 -14.33 -2.05
N GLN A 256 -4.67 -14.23 -3.37
CA GLN A 256 -3.93 -15.02 -4.36
C GLN A 256 -2.57 -14.39 -4.71
N VAL A 257 -2.38 -13.10 -4.44
CA VAL A 257 -1.21 -12.33 -4.87
C VAL A 257 -0.51 -11.57 -3.74
N LEU A 258 -1.19 -11.37 -2.61
CA LEU A 258 -0.69 -10.77 -1.37
C LEU A 258 -0.89 -11.74 -0.19
N LEU A 259 -0.12 -11.49 0.87
CA LEU A 259 -0.21 -12.21 2.13
C LEU A 259 -1.47 -11.76 2.90
N PRO A 260 -2.29 -12.69 3.43
CA PRO A 260 -3.45 -12.35 4.25
C PRO A 260 -3.02 -11.75 5.59
N ASP A 261 -3.88 -10.91 6.17
CA ASP A 261 -3.69 -10.25 7.47
C ASP A 261 -2.45 -9.33 7.56
N ILE A 262 -1.77 -9.05 6.44
CA ILE A 262 -0.57 -8.19 6.35
C ILE A 262 -0.94 -6.89 5.65
N THR A 263 -0.49 -5.75 6.20
CA THR A 263 -0.79 -4.43 5.63
C THR A 263 -0.28 -4.32 4.19
N VAL A 264 -1.11 -3.77 3.32
CA VAL A 264 -0.75 -3.50 1.93
C VAL A 264 -0.03 -2.16 1.84
N ASN A 265 1.26 -2.17 1.49
CA ASN A 265 2.06 -0.96 1.31
C ASN A 265 2.01 -0.51 -0.16
N VAL A 266 1.17 0.47 -0.46
CA VAL A 266 1.01 1.04 -1.80
C VAL A 266 2.05 2.13 -2.01
N VAL A 267 2.95 1.93 -2.98
CA VAL A 267 4.01 2.86 -3.35
C VAL A 267 3.70 3.43 -4.72
N THR A 268 3.47 4.74 -4.81
CA THR A 268 3.22 5.40 -6.10
C THR A 268 4.44 6.17 -6.57
N LEU A 269 4.85 5.93 -7.82
CA LEU A 269 5.89 6.66 -8.53
C LEU A 269 5.21 7.49 -9.63
N SER A 270 5.26 8.82 -9.55
CA SER A 270 4.68 9.69 -10.59
C SER A 270 5.33 11.08 -10.64
N ASP A 271 5.49 11.62 -11.83
CA ASP A 271 5.90 13.03 -12.02
C ASP A 271 4.74 14.00 -12.15
N ASP A 272 3.51 13.49 -11.98
CA ASP A 272 2.27 14.23 -11.96
C ASP A 272 1.57 14.08 -10.60
N ASP A 273 0.51 14.85 -10.39
CA ASP A 273 -0.35 14.70 -9.22
C ASP A 273 -1.54 13.79 -9.54
N LEU A 274 -2.19 13.27 -8.50
CA LEU A 274 -3.50 12.65 -8.69
C LEU A 274 -4.45 13.66 -9.38
N ASN A 275 -5.38 13.17 -10.19
CA ASN A 275 -6.19 13.97 -11.11
C ASN A 275 -7.14 14.96 -10.42
N VAL A 276 -6.61 16.06 -9.92
CA VAL A 276 -7.37 17.15 -9.33
C VAL A 276 -6.98 18.44 -10.01
N ALA A 277 -7.96 19.27 -10.31
CA ALA A 277 -7.74 20.66 -10.64
C ALA A 277 -7.12 21.37 -9.42
N PHE A 278 -5.79 21.44 -9.37
CA PHE A 278 -5.06 22.25 -8.39
C PHE A 278 -5.19 23.75 -8.64
N ASP A 279 -5.97 24.16 -9.64
CA ASP A 279 -6.31 25.56 -9.87
C ASP A 279 -7.35 26.12 -8.87
N ARG A 280 -7.53 25.46 -7.73
CA ARG A 280 -8.12 26.06 -6.54
C ARG A 280 -7.03 26.85 -5.83
N ALA A 281 -7.06 28.17 -6.00
CA ALA A 281 -6.21 29.12 -5.28
C ALA A 281 -6.31 29.01 -3.73
N ASP A 282 -7.18 28.16 -3.21
CA ASP A 282 -7.53 27.98 -1.81
C ASP A 282 -7.35 26.55 -1.27
N PHE A 283 -6.64 25.64 -1.97
CA PHE A 283 -6.31 24.31 -1.44
C PHE A 283 -5.67 24.41 -0.05
N ASP A 284 -6.23 23.67 0.90
CA ASP A 284 -5.80 23.66 2.28
C ASP A 284 -5.85 22.22 2.77
N PHE A 285 -4.68 21.61 3.02
CA PHE A 285 -4.54 20.24 3.51
C PHE A 285 -5.24 19.98 4.86
N THR A 286 -5.76 21.02 5.51
CA THR A 286 -6.53 20.93 6.76
C THR A 286 -8.04 21.09 6.59
N ASP A 287 -8.55 21.50 5.41
CA ASP A 287 -9.99 21.69 5.16
C ASP A 287 -10.58 20.55 4.30
N PRO A 288 -11.38 19.63 4.90
CA PRO A 288 -11.94 18.49 4.18
C PRO A 288 -12.90 18.90 3.04
N ASN A 289 -13.54 20.06 3.11
CA ASN A 289 -14.43 20.54 2.03
C ASN A 289 -13.66 20.98 0.77
N LYS A 290 -12.35 21.15 0.91
CA LYS A 290 -11.43 21.51 -0.18
C LYS A 290 -10.58 20.33 -0.67
N ASN A 291 -10.69 19.17 -0.02
CA ASN A 291 -9.81 18.00 -0.19
C ASN A 291 -10.55 16.69 -0.50
N ALA A 292 -11.73 16.74 -1.12
CA ALA A 292 -12.53 15.53 -1.31
C ALA A 292 -11.88 14.46 -2.18
N TYR A 293 -10.91 14.80 -3.06
CA TYR A 293 -10.28 13.79 -3.91
C TYR A 293 -9.34 12.85 -3.14
N PRO A 294 -8.36 13.31 -2.33
CA PRO A 294 -7.62 12.42 -1.43
C PRO A 294 -8.52 11.56 -0.54
N GLU A 295 -9.71 12.04 -0.17
CA GLU A 295 -10.69 11.26 0.59
C GLU A 295 -11.38 10.18 -0.25
N ILE A 296 -11.82 10.51 -1.47
CA ILE A 296 -12.41 9.54 -2.40
C ILE A 296 -11.40 8.45 -2.77
N THR A 297 -10.13 8.82 -2.97
CA THR A 297 -9.05 7.86 -3.23
C THR A 297 -8.73 7.01 -1.99
N ASP A 298 -8.66 7.61 -0.80
CA ASP A 298 -8.48 6.89 0.47
C ASP A 298 -9.59 5.85 0.67
N LEU A 299 -10.85 6.27 0.56
CA LEU A 299 -12.02 5.40 0.64
C LEU A 299 -11.98 4.29 -0.41
N MET A 300 -11.54 4.58 -1.65
CA MET A 300 -11.38 3.55 -2.67
C MET A 300 -10.36 2.49 -2.26
N PHE A 301 -9.15 2.89 -1.82
CA PHE A 301 -8.14 1.93 -1.38
C PHE A 301 -8.61 1.13 -0.16
N SER A 302 -9.18 1.79 0.85
CA SER A 302 -9.66 1.13 2.06
C SER A 302 -10.80 0.15 1.78
N ASP A 303 -11.78 0.55 0.98
CA ASP A 303 -12.96 -0.27 0.67
C ASP A 303 -12.55 -1.47 -0.20
N VAL A 304 -11.67 -1.26 -1.19
CA VAL A 304 -11.19 -2.36 -2.05
C VAL A 304 -10.40 -3.35 -1.19
N ILE A 305 -9.46 -2.89 -0.37
CA ILE A 305 -8.62 -3.78 0.45
C ILE A 305 -9.47 -4.51 1.49
N SER A 306 -10.35 -3.81 2.21
CA SER A 306 -11.24 -4.44 3.19
C SER A 306 -12.22 -5.45 2.57
N SER A 307 -12.72 -5.17 1.35
CA SER A 307 -13.59 -6.12 0.63
C SER A 307 -12.87 -7.42 0.22
N LEU A 308 -11.53 -7.40 0.15
CA LEU A 308 -10.71 -8.53 -0.24
C LEU A 308 -10.06 -9.23 0.97
N ASP A 309 -9.74 -8.48 2.02
CA ASP A 309 -9.22 -8.95 3.29
C ASP A 309 -9.60 -7.98 4.42
N ASN A 310 -10.55 -8.39 5.27
CA ASN A 310 -11.10 -7.56 6.35
C ASN A 310 -10.07 -7.18 7.42
N ASN A 311 -8.94 -7.89 7.50
CA ASN A 311 -7.90 -7.66 8.51
C ASN A 311 -6.69 -6.92 7.94
N ALA A 312 -6.58 -6.80 6.62
CA ALA A 312 -5.52 -6.05 5.98
C ALA A 312 -5.76 -4.54 6.12
N GLY A 313 -4.81 -3.86 6.76
CA GLY A 313 -4.68 -2.41 6.66
C GLY A 313 -4.02 -2.01 5.34
N TYR A 314 -3.90 -0.71 5.10
CA TYR A 314 -3.05 -0.22 4.01
C TYR A 314 -2.30 1.05 4.40
N LYS A 315 -1.13 1.23 3.78
CA LYS A 315 -0.30 2.43 3.89
C LYS A 315 0.01 2.94 2.50
N TYR A 316 -0.03 4.26 2.32
CA TYR A 316 0.27 4.91 1.06
C TYR A 316 1.60 5.67 1.15
N TYR A 317 2.50 5.39 0.21
CA TYR A 317 3.82 5.99 0.08
C TYR A 317 3.93 6.65 -1.30
N SER A 318 4.63 7.77 -1.36
CA SER A 318 4.73 8.55 -2.60
C SER A 318 6.18 8.85 -2.96
N ILE A 319 6.58 8.56 -4.19
CA ILE A 319 7.82 9.05 -4.81
C ILE A 319 7.38 9.96 -5.95
N VAL A 320 7.25 11.25 -5.65
CA VAL A 320 6.55 12.20 -6.53
C VAL A 320 7.29 13.52 -6.70
N GLY A 321 6.99 14.25 -7.77
CA GLY A 321 7.50 15.60 -7.99
C GLY A 321 7.61 15.95 -9.46
N ASP A 322 7.69 17.25 -9.75
CA ASP A 322 7.75 17.74 -11.13
C ASP A 322 9.16 17.60 -11.74
N THR A 323 9.32 16.68 -12.68
CA THR A 323 10.58 16.44 -13.39
C THR A 323 11.08 17.66 -14.18
N SER A 324 10.24 18.66 -14.44
CA SER A 324 10.60 19.93 -15.10
C SER A 324 11.19 21.00 -14.18
N GLY A 325 11.33 20.73 -12.87
CA GLY A 325 12.03 21.60 -11.92
C GLY A 325 11.16 22.17 -10.80
N GLY A 326 9.85 21.93 -10.80
CA GLY A 326 9.02 22.09 -9.61
C GLY A 326 9.35 21.02 -8.58
N GLY A 327 9.30 21.35 -7.28
CA GLY A 327 9.31 20.30 -6.26
C GLY A 327 7.93 19.67 -6.08
N ILE A 328 7.82 18.78 -5.10
CA ILE A 328 6.55 18.16 -4.65
C ILE A 328 5.45 19.21 -4.39
N ASN A 329 5.82 20.39 -3.91
CA ASN A 329 4.86 21.46 -3.61
C ASN A 329 4.18 22.06 -4.86
N ARG A 330 4.71 21.78 -6.06
CA ARG A 330 4.10 22.21 -7.32
C ARG A 330 3.18 21.11 -7.88
N ILE A 331 3.60 19.86 -7.74
CA ILE A 331 2.96 18.66 -8.29
C ILE A 331 3.22 17.52 -7.29
N GLY A 332 2.16 16.93 -6.72
CA GLY A 332 2.21 15.86 -5.73
C GLY A 332 1.54 16.18 -4.39
N THR A 333 0.74 17.23 -4.32
CA THR A 333 0.06 17.66 -3.10
C THR A 333 -1.05 16.69 -2.69
N ALA A 334 -1.76 16.09 -3.65
CA ALA A 334 -2.77 15.07 -3.33
C ALA A 334 -2.10 13.80 -2.81
N HIS A 335 -1.02 13.37 -3.46
CA HIS A 335 -0.16 12.28 -2.98
C HIS A 335 0.35 12.54 -1.57
N LEU A 336 0.81 13.76 -1.28
CA LEU A 336 1.26 14.15 0.06
C LEU A 336 0.13 14.11 1.09
N ALA A 337 -1.07 14.57 0.74
CA ALA A 337 -2.24 14.53 1.61
C ALA A 337 -2.63 13.08 1.95
N LEU A 338 -2.71 12.21 0.93
CA LEU A 338 -3.02 10.79 1.11
C LEU A 338 -1.94 10.08 1.93
N THR A 339 -0.67 10.31 1.61
CA THR A 339 0.48 9.76 2.37
C THR A 339 0.41 10.13 3.84
N LYS A 340 0.16 11.41 4.16
CA LYS A 340 0.02 11.87 5.56
C LYS A 340 -1.18 11.23 6.25
N ARG A 341 -2.30 11.08 5.55
CA ARG A 341 -3.54 10.49 6.07
C ARG A 341 -3.34 9.04 6.46
N THR A 342 -2.64 8.27 5.64
CA THR A 342 -2.33 6.87 5.93
C THR A 342 -1.12 6.71 6.87
N GLY A 343 -0.39 7.79 7.17
CA GLY A 343 0.84 7.75 7.96
C GLY A 343 2.01 7.06 7.25
N GLY A 344 2.09 7.20 5.92
CA GLY A 344 3.23 6.74 5.12
C GLY A 344 4.31 7.83 4.96
N ALA A 345 5.29 7.54 4.10
CA ALA A 345 6.40 8.44 3.78
C ALA A 345 6.32 8.96 2.34
N PHE A 346 6.82 10.16 2.13
CA PHE A 346 6.89 10.82 0.83
C PHE A 346 8.33 11.15 0.47
N PHE A 347 8.65 11.08 -0.81
CA PHE A 347 9.99 11.24 -1.35
C PHE A 347 9.95 12.05 -2.65
N ASP A 348 11.05 12.76 -2.93
CA ASP A 348 11.19 13.59 -4.14
C ASP A 348 11.72 12.72 -5.29
N ILE A 349 10.93 12.60 -6.35
CA ILE A 349 11.28 11.81 -7.55
C ILE A 349 12.54 12.32 -8.26
N ARG A 350 12.92 13.58 -8.02
CA ARG A 350 14.11 14.19 -8.62
C ARG A 350 15.40 13.76 -7.94
N SER A 351 15.34 12.93 -6.88
CA SER A 351 16.53 12.38 -6.26
C SER A 351 17.46 11.77 -7.31
N GLU A 352 18.75 12.10 -7.23
CA GLU A 352 19.77 11.52 -8.12
C GLU A 352 20.09 10.08 -7.71
N ASP A 353 19.92 9.77 -6.41
CA ASP A 353 20.19 8.47 -5.81
C ASP A 353 18.94 7.95 -5.10
N TYR A 354 18.44 6.79 -5.52
CA TYR A 354 17.26 6.16 -4.96
C TYR A 354 17.61 5.15 -3.85
N GLY A 355 18.89 4.82 -3.64
CA GLY A 355 19.31 3.90 -2.58
C GLY A 355 18.86 4.37 -1.19
N PRO A 356 19.25 5.58 -0.73
CA PRO A 356 18.82 6.09 0.58
C PRO A 356 17.30 6.28 0.72
N LEU A 357 16.61 6.49 -0.41
CA LEU A 357 15.15 6.57 -0.45
C LEU A 357 14.55 5.19 -0.18
N PHE A 358 15.04 4.16 -0.86
CA PHE A 358 14.59 2.79 -0.66
C PHE A 358 14.98 2.21 0.69
N ASP A 359 16.11 2.59 1.26
CA ASP A 359 16.47 2.24 2.65
C ASP A 359 15.40 2.76 3.63
N GLN A 360 14.98 4.02 3.46
CA GLN A 360 13.92 4.62 4.28
C GLN A 360 12.55 4.00 4.02
N LEU A 361 12.20 3.74 2.76
CA LEU A 361 10.93 3.10 2.40
C LEU A 361 10.85 1.69 2.98
N GLN A 362 11.94 0.90 2.88
CA GLN A 362 12.05 -0.41 3.50
C GLN A 362 11.82 -0.32 5.00
N GLU A 363 12.51 0.60 5.69
CA GLU A 363 12.34 0.81 7.12
C GLU A 363 10.86 1.07 7.47
N GLN A 364 10.19 1.95 6.73
CA GLN A 364 8.78 2.27 6.96
C GLN A 364 7.83 1.08 6.71
N ILE A 365 8.12 0.24 5.71
CA ILE A 365 7.34 -0.97 5.42
C ILE A 365 7.52 -2.00 6.53
N ILE A 366 8.75 -2.18 7.02
CA ILE A 366 9.00 -3.11 8.12
C ILE A 366 8.28 -2.63 9.38
N TYR A 367 8.32 -1.33 9.68
CA TYR A 367 7.56 -0.77 10.79
C TYR A 367 6.05 -0.78 10.59
N SER A 368 5.53 -0.85 9.36
CA SER A 368 4.07 -0.96 9.16
C SER A 368 3.52 -2.25 9.77
N GLU A 369 4.32 -3.31 9.81
CA GLU A 369 3.92 -4.60 10.40
C GLU A 369 4.30 -4.75 11.87
N GLN A 370 4.96 -3.76 12.48
CA GLN A 370 5.28 -3.78 13.90
C GLN A 370 4.05 -3.43 14.73
N GLY A 371 3.09 -4.36 14.79
CA GLY A 371 1.84 -4.19 15.50
C GLY A 371 1.30 -5.51 16.03
N THR A 372 0.13 -5.43 16.65
CA THR A 372 -0.56 -6.61 17.17
C THR A 372 -2.06 -6.47 17.05
N ASN A 373 -2.71 -7.60 16.75
CA ASN A 373 -4.16 -7.72 16.75
C ASN A 373 -4.65 -8.04 18.17
N LEU A 374 -5.69 -7.33 18.58
CA LEU A 374 -6.37 -7.48 19.84
C LEU A 374 -7.63 -8.32 19.66
N ILE A 375 -8.03 -9.00 20.73
CA ILE A 375 -9.24 -9.84 20.70
C ILE A 375 -10.52 -8.98 20.59
N CYS A 376 -10.55 -7.84 21.27
CA CYS A 376 -11.72 -6.97 21.38
C CYS A 376 -11.42 -5.55 20.92
N SER A 377 -12.45 -4.79 20.54
CA SER A 377 -12.33 -3.39 20.16
C SER A 377 -11.90 -2.55 21.38
N PRO A 378 -10.76 -1.82 21.29
CA PRO A 378 -10.17 -1.18 22.45
C PRO A 378 -10.65 0.26 22.65
N THR A 379 -10.72 0.67 23.91
CA THR A 379 -10.69 2.06 24.39
C THR A 379 -9.73 2.18 25.58
N GLU A 380 -9.33 3.40 25.95
CA GLU A 380 -8.41 3.65 27.08
C GLU A 380 -7.10 2.82 27.02
N VAL A 381 -6.45 2.76 25.85
CA VAL A 381 -5.27 1.92 25.61
C VAL A 381 -4.02 2.41 26.34
N GLN A 382 -3.26 1.48 26.89
CA GLN A 382 -1.91 1.66 27.38
C GLN A 382 -1.00 0.55 26.86
N VAL A 383 0.18 0.92 26.38
CA VAL A 383 1.17 -0.01 25.84
C VAL A 383 2.42 0.03 26.71
N THR A 384 2.98 -1.15 27.00
CA THR A 384 4.30 -1.26 27.61
C THR A 384 5.16 -2.24 26.82
N ILE A 385 6.46 -1.96 26.72
CA ILE A 385 7.47 -2.83 26.12
C ILE A 385 8.46 -3.22 27.23
N ASN A 386 8.58 -4.51 27.52
CA ASN A 386 9.36 -5.02 28.66
C ASN A 386 9.02 -4.31 29.99
N ASN A 387 7.73 -4.01 30.21
CA ASN A 387 7.19 -3.24 31.33
C ASN A 387 7.57 -1.75 31.38
N ILE A 388 8.16 -1.21 30.31
CA ILE A 388 8.41 0.23 30.16
C ILE A 388 7.22 0.84 29.41
N PRO A 389 6.54 1.86 29.96
CA PRO A 389 5.46 2.54 29.26
C PRO A 389 5.92 3.16 27.94
N VAL A 390 5.16 2.91 26.87
CA VAL A 390 5.35 3.57 25.58
C VAL A 390 4.53 4.86 25.59
N ASP A 391 5.13 5.96 25.15
CA ASP A 391 4.42 7.22 24.97
C ASP A 391 3.32 7.05 23.91
N PRO A 392 2.07 7.51 24.17
CA PRO A 392 0.99 7.49 23.19
C PRO A 392 1.33 8.06 21.81
N GLN A 393 2.32 8.96 21.70
CA GLN A 393 2.76 9.46 20.39
C GLN A 393 3.47 8.42 19.52
N TYR A 394 3.90 7.29 20.12
CA TYR A 394 4.65 6.23 19.45
C TYR A 394 3.82 4.97 19.17
N TYR A 395 2.49 5.03 19.29
CA TYR A 395 1.63 3.97 18.78
C TYR A 395 0.30 4.53 18.26
N GLN A 396 -0.31 3.78 17.34
CA GLN A 396 -1.61 4.09 16.75
C GLN A 396 -2.60 2.99 17.15
N VAL A 397 -3.82 3.40 17.52
CA VAL A 397 -4.93 2.50 17.87
C VAL A 397 -5.94 2.52 16.72
N MET A 398 -6.12 1.37 16.07
CA MET A 398 -7.09 1.20 15.00
C MET A 398 -8.27 0.42 15.58
N ILE A 399 -9.25 1.16 16.11
CA ILE A 399 -10.36 0.62 16.90
C ILE A 399 -11.16 -0.42 16.11
N ASP A 400 -11.54 -0.07 14.88
CA ASP A 400 -12.39 -0.90 14.02
C ASP A 400 -11.67 -2.19 13.58
N GLN A 401 -10.35 -2.12 13.44
CA GLN A 401 -9.48 -3.26 13.10
C GLN A 401 -9.01 -4.04 14.33
N LYS A 402 -9.39 -3.61 15.54
CA LYS A 402 -8.89 -4.15 16.82
C LYS A 402 -7.37 -4.25 16.83
N ARG A 403 -6.64 -3.29 16.28
CA ARG A 403 -5.18 -3.40 16.07
C ARG A 403 -4.44 -2.24 16.73
N ILE A 404 -3.26 -2.55 17.27
CA ILE A 404 -2.27 -1.55 17.71
C ILE A 404 -1.08 -1.62 16.77
N GLN A 405 -0.65 -0.47 16.28
CA GLN A 405 0.58 -0.33 15.48
C GLN A 405 1.60 0.46 16.29
N LEU A 406 2.80 -0.10 16.48
CA LEU A 406 3.92 0.56 17.13
C LEU A 406 4.71 1.34 16.08
N LEU A 407 5.06 2.59 16.41
CA LEU A 407 5.86 3.46 15.56
C LEU A 407 7.34 3.29 15.89
N PRO A 408 8.28 3.69 15.00
CA PRO A 408 9.72 3.47 15.20
C PRO A 408 10.24 3.93 16.58
N GLY A 409 9.77 5.09 17.06
CA GLY A 409 10.16 5.65 18.36
C GLY A 409 9.74 4.81 19.58
N ALA A 410 8.81 3.86 19.43
CA ALA A 410 8.46 2.92 20.50
C ALA A 410 9.62 1.98 20.84
N PHE A 411 10.53 1.75 19.88
CA PHE A 411 11.66 0.84 20.01
C PHE A 411 12.95 1.55 20.43
N ASP A 412 12.91 2.87 20.66
CA ASP A 412 14.08 3.66 21.04
C ASP A 412 14.72 3.11 22.33
N GLY A 413 15.98 2.68 22.21
CA GLY A 413 16.76 2.13 23.32
C GLY A 413 16.63 0.62 23.52
N PHE A 414 15.85 -0.07 22.69
CA PHE A 414 15.82 -1.53 22.64
C PHE A 414 16.76 -2.07 21.55
N PRO A 415 17.40 -3.24 21.76
CA PRO A 415 18.16 -3.88 20.70
C PRO A 415 17.23 -4.37 19.58
N PRO A 416 17.58 -4.15 18.31
CA PRO A 416 16.63 -4.34 17.22
C PRO A 416 16.38 -5.82 16.85
N ASP A 417 17.30 -6.71 17.24
CA ASP A 417 17.21 -8.15 17.00
C ASP A 417 16.79 -8.94 18.25
N GLU A 418 16.44 -8.24 19.34
CA GLU A 418 15.94 -8.89 20.56
C GLU A 418 14.42 -8.98 20.54
N GLN A 419 13.91 -10.14 20.98
CA GLN A 419 12.48 -10.32 21.18
C GLN A 419 12.02 -9.51 22.40
N LEU A 420 11.06 -8.63 22.18
CA LEU A 420 10.47 -7.74 23.16
C LEU A 420 9.09 -8.26 23.58
N SER A 421 8.78 -8.15 24.87
CA SER A 421 7.44 -8.43 25.39
C SER A 421 6.60 -7.16 25.34
N VAL A 422 5.62 -7.12 24.45
CA VAL A 422 4.68 -6.01 24.31
C VAL A 422 3.41 -6.36 25.08
N LYS A 423 3.04 -5.56 26.08
CA LYS A 423 1.76 -5.70 26.78
C LYS A 423 0.85 -4.54 26.43
N VAL A 424 -0.35 -4.85 25.95
CA VAL A 424 -1.44 -3.90 25.69
C VAL A 424 -2.51 -4.07 26.76
N SER A 425 -2.77 -3.01 27.51
CA SER A 425 -3.85 -2.92 28.48
C SER A 425 -4.92 -1.98 27.94
N TYR A 426 -6.18 -2.42 27.89
CA TYR A 426 -7.26 -1.63 27.31
C TYR A 426 -8.61 -1.96 27.95
N ARG A 427 -9.59 -1.07 27.79
CA ARG A 427 -11.00 -1.31 28.14
C ARG A 427 -11.76 -1.71 26.88
N VAL A 428 -12.67 -2.68 26.99
CA VAL A 428 -13.53 -3.08 25.87
C VAL A 428 -14.61 -2.03 25.65
N ILE A 429 -14.84 -1.64 24.38
CA ILE A 429 -15.93 -0.73 24.00
C ILE A 429 -17.30 -1.35 24.30
#